data_AF-A0A534P3V6-F1
#
_entry.id   AF-A0A534P3V6-F1
#
_cell.length_a   1.000
_cell.length_b   1.000
_cell.length_c   1.000
_cell.angle_alpha   90.00
_cell.angle_beta   90.00
_cell.angle_gamma   90.00
#
_symmetry.space_group_name_H-M   'P 1'
#
loop_
_entity.id
_entity.type
_entity.pdbx_description
1 polymer ?
#
loop_
_entity_poly.entity_id
_entity_poly.type
_entity_poly.pdbx_seq_one_letter_code
_entity_poly.pdbx_strand_id
1 'polypeptide(L)'
;MQDDLRTLPEQACVRDHAAALLTLLDRWNLPARLRWQERTGSEEEATFLARAAAAALARDQAALSALEEACTEIARAADLLGEKDRLRSRAEWAQALSASLAAATLPKGGARGGAVQVCALRDLPGRRFDHVVVAGLVDGELPAAPPVDPLLADDDRRAINRLVRRTVFRTVPGGRESEGLPTQLAEEALVFHLALCSADSSIALLWPRRDERGRETLRSPFVDEVMRALGLSAEEERACFLPLSPVPQLLDCRTTAEVLARASLECLAEPAFRVSQPASDRAALAMAAAVCSSRAARRASSVARAALAERERIRVLMREVPPGRFSGQLSGAARDLVQPLFAFASEHPLSARALDEYATCGFRTFGRKVLGIEEDDELDDDLSVRERGSLSHRCLERFFARLAEEGRLPLRGTADELATLREVAAQEMDDFALREHVGRRSLWAIRRH
;
A
#
# COMPACT_ATOMS: atom_id res chain seq x y z
N MET A 1 -7.06 1.76 37.42
CA MET A 1 -7.86 1.44 36.21
C MET A 1 -9.18 0.74 36.52
N GLN A 2 -9.22 -0.47 37.10
CA GLN A 2 -10.51 -1.12 37.45
C GLN A 2 -11.33 -0.35 38.51
N ASP A 3 -10.69 0.27 39.51
CA ASP A 3 -11.40 1.10 40.49
C ASP A 3 -11.84 2.46 39.93
N ASP A 4 -11.15 3.00 38.91
CA ASP A 4 -11.53 4.27 38.30
C ASP A 4 -12.78 4.13 37.42
N LEU A 5 -12.96 2.99 36.74
CA LEU A 5 -14.17 2.71 35.94
C LEU A 5 -15.43 2.59 36.81
N ARG A 6 -15.28 2.25 38.10
CA ARG A 6 -16.39 2.25 39.07
C ARG A 6 -16.89 3.65 39.41
N THR A 7 -16.14 4.71 39.04
CA THR A 7 -16.56 6.10 39.24
C THR A 7 -17.56 6.59 38.17
N LEU A 8 -17.76 5.83 37.09
CA LEU A 8 -18.79 6.11 36.10
C LEU A 8 -20.18 5.72 36.63
N PRO A 9 -21.20 6.59 36.48
CA PRO A 9 -22.53 6.36 37.05
C PRO A 9 -23.20 5.12 36.43
N GLU A 10 -23.94 4.36 37.24
CA GLU A 10 -24.73 3.23 36.72
C GLU A 10 -25.99 3.68 35.97
N GLN A 11 -26.60 4.79 36.41
CA GLN A 11 -27.72 5.45 35.75
C GLN A 11 -27.49 6.96 35.73
N ALA A 12 -27.62 7.57 34.55
CA ALA A 12 -27.50 9.00 34.35
C ALA A 12 -28.18 9.40 33.03
N CYS A 13 -28.36 10.69 32.78
CA CYS A 13 -28.76 11.14 31.45
C CYS A 13 -27.58 10.97 30.47
N VAL A 14 -27.87 11.00 29.16
CA VAL A 14 -26.85 10.82 28.11
C VAL A 14 -25.70 11.83 28.24
N ARG A 15 -26.03 13.09 28.58
CA ARG A 15 -25.05 14.16 28.75
C ARG A 15 -24.14 13.93 29.95
N ASP A 16 -24.68 13.43 31.06
CA ASP A 16 -23.93 13.18 32.29
C ASP A 16 -23.01 11.96 32.16
N HIS A 17 -23.45 10.91 31.44
CA HIS A 17 -22.57 9.79 31.08
C HIS A 17 -21.39 10.25 30.21
N ALA A 18 -21.65 11.09 29.21
CA ALA A 18 -20.59 11.68 28.38
C ALA A 18 -19.62 12.55 29.20
N ALA A 19 -20.15 13.43 30.06
CA ALA A 19 -19.34 14.28 30.94
C ALA A 19 -18.49 13.45 31.91
N ALA A 20 -19.04 12.38 32.49
CA ALA A 20 -18.32 11.48 33.39
C ALA A 20 -17.18 10.75 32.66
N LEU A 21 -17.40 10.29 31.42
CA LEU A 21 -16.34 9.67 30.62
C LEU A 21 -15.23 10.67 30.29
N LEU A 22 -15.56 11.86 29.80
CA LEU A 22 -14.56 12.88 29.45
C LEU A 22 -13.75 13.33 30.68
N THR A 23 -14.41 13.50 31.82
CA THR A 23 -13.75 13.82 33.10
C THR A 23 -12.79 12.71 33.54
N LEU A 24 -13.15 11.45 33.32
CA LEU A 24 -12.26 10.32 33.60
C LEU A 24 -11.01 10.34 32.70
N LEU A 25 -11.17 10.67 31.41
CA LEU A 25 -10.05 10.82 30.48
C LEU A 25 -9.12 11.98 30.86
N ASP A 26 -9.69 13.10 31.33
CA ASP A 26 -8.92 14.23 31.87
C ASP A 26 -8.14 13.83 33.12
N ARG A 27 -8.74 13.06 34.03
CA ARG A 27 -8.04 12.52 35.22
C ARG A 27 -6.87 11.60 34.86
N TRP A 28 -6.96 10.87 33.74
CA TRP A 28 -5.85 10.09 33.21
C TRP A 28 -4.81 10.92 32.45
N ASN A 29 -5.02 12.24 32.38
CA ASN A 29 -4.18 13.19 31.66
C ASN A 29 -4.06 12.85 30.16
N LEU A 30 -5.05 12.14 29.60
CA LEU A 30 -4.99 11.63 28.24
C LEU A 30 -4.97 12.77 27.21
N PRO A 31 -5.82 13.82 27.29
CA PRO A 31 -5.77 14.94 26.35
C PRO A 31 -4.44 15.71 26.36
N ALA A 32 -3.78 15.83 27.52
CA ALA A 32 -2.47 16.49 27.61
C ALA A 32 -1.35 15.62 27.00
N ARG A 33 -1.36 14.31 27.28
CA ARG A 33 -0.41 13.35 26.69
C ARG A 33 -0.53 13.30 25.18
N LEU A 34 -1.74 13.41 24.65
CA LEU A 34 -2.00 13.47 23.21
C LEU A 34 -1.62 14.80 22.55
N ARG A 35 -1.23 15.83 23.30
CA ARG A 35 -0.70 17.10 22.76
C ARG A 35 0.82 17.18 22.77
N TRP A 36 1.50 16.26 23.45
CA TRP A 36 2.95 16.31 23.64
C TRP A 36 3.68 15.46 22.59
N GLN A 37 4.63 16.07 21.88
CA GLN A 37 5.54 15.36 20.98
C GLN A 37 6.91 15.22 21.66
N GLU A 38 7.31 13.99 21.95
CA GLU A 38 8.63 13.69 22.49
C GLU A 38 9.69 13.96 21.40
N ARG A 39 10.66 14.83 21.69
CA ARG A 39 11.79 15.10 20.78
C ARG A 39 12.76 13.92 20.83
N THR A 40 12.58 12.93 19.96
CA THR A 40 13.54 11.83 19.81
C THR A 40 14.82 12.32 19.13
N GLY A 41 15.97 12.10 19.78
CA GLY A 41 17.30 12.36 19.22
C GLY A 41 17.80 11.27 18.26
N SER A 42 18.80 11.65 17.45
CA SER A 42 19.51 10.89 16.39
C SER A 42 18.71 10.65 15.08
N GLU A 43 19.15 11.28 13.98
CA GLU A 43 18.38 11.53 12.75
C GLU A 43 17.78 10.31 12.02
N GLU A 44 18.35 9.10 12.11
CA GLU A 44 17.98 8.01 11.19
C GLU A 44 17.00 6.98 11.79
N GLU A 45 17.31 6.41 12.95
CA GLU A 45 16.37 5.56 13.70
C GLU A 45 15.22 6.39 14.27
N ALA A 46 15.48 7.65 14.63
CA ALA A 46 14.42 8.58 14.96
C ALA A 46 13.52 8.86 13.76
N THR A 47 13.94 8.74 12.49
CA THR A 47 13.03 9.07 11.38
C THR A 47 11.92 8.03 11.18
N PHE A 48 12.21 6.72 11.23
CA PHE A 48 11.15 5.70 11.13
C PHE A 48 10.28 5.67 12.38
N LEU A 49 10.91 5.62 13.56
CA LEU A 49 10.18 5.58 14.83
C LEU A 49 9.43 6.89 15.10
N ALA A 50 9.97 8.07 14.74
CA ALA A 50 9.23 9.32 14.87
C ALA A 50 8.10 9.45 13.85
N ARG A 51 8.23 8.91 12.62
CA ARG A 51 7.08 8.83 11.70
C ARG A 51 5.98 7.94 12.25
N ALA A 52 6.35 6.76 12.75
CA ALA A 52 5.40 5.83 13.37
C ALA A 52 4.76 6.44 14.64
N ALA A 53 5.55 7.12 15.48
CA ALA A 53 5.07 7.81 16.67
C ALA A 53 4.18 9.00 16.33
N ALA A 54 4.54 9.81 15.31
CA ALA A 54 3.71 10.92 14.85
C ALA A 54 2.39 10.43 14.24
N ALA A 55 2.41 9.33 13.47
CA ALA A 55 1.21 8.69 12.95
C ALA A 55 0.33 8.12 14.07
N ALA A 56 0.93 7.49 15.07
CA ALA A 56 0.21 7.00 16.25
C ALA A 56 -0.41 8.17 17.03
N LEU A 57 0.34 9.24 17.28
CA LEU A 57 -0.14 10.44 17.94
C LEU A 57 -1.29 11.09 17.18
N ALA A 58 -1.19 11.22 15.86
CA ALA A 58 -2.24 11.78 15.02
C ALA A 58 -3.52 10.91 15.04
N ARG A 59 -3.37 9.58 14.96
CA ARG A 59 -4.47 8.62 15.11
C ARG A 59 -5.16 8.78 16.47
N ASP A 60 -4.38 8.90 17.55
CA ASP A 60 -4.92 9.03 18.89
C ASP A 60 -5.61 10.40 19.11
N GLN A 61 -5.05 11.49 18.58
CA GLN A 61 -5.68 12.81 18.55
C GLN A 61 -7.02 12.79 17.78
N ALA A 62 -7.04 12.15 16.62
CA ALA A 62 -8.25 11.98 15.81
C ALA A 62 -9.30 11.13 16.54
N ALA A 63 -8.88 10.05 17.20
CA ALA A 63 -9.75 9.18 17.98
C ALA A 63 -10.38 9.91 19.17
N LEU A 64 -9.62 10.75 19.88
CA LEU A 64 -10.16 11.58 20.96
C LEU A 64 -11.18 12.60 20.42
N SER A 65 -10.88 13.26 19.30
CA SER A 65 -11.80 14.23 18.68
C SER A 65 -13.10 13.54 18.24
N ALA A 66 -13.01 12.37 17.61
CA ALA A 66 -14.17 11.58 17.20
C ALA A 66 -15.00 11.08 18.40
N LEU A 67 -14.37 10.77 19.52
CA LEU A 67 -15.06 10.42 20.76
C LEU A 67 -15.85 11.61 21.34
N GLU A 68 -15.24 12.79 21.37
CA GLU A 68 -15.89 14.03 21.82
C GLU A 68 -17.07 14.41 20.91
N GLU A 69 -16.91 14.26 19.60
CA GLU A 69 -17.96 14.46 18.60
C GLU A 69 -19.10 13.46 18.78
N ALA A 70 -18.80 12.16 18.89
CA ALA A 70 -19.79 11.12 19.15
C ALA A 70 -20.60 11.39 20.42
N CYS A 71 -19.93 11.78 21.53
CA CYS A 71 -20.61 12.17 22.76
C CYS A 71 -21.57 13.36 22.55
N THR A 72 -21.14 14.34 21.76
CA THR A 72 -21.95 15.53 21.43
C THR A 72 -23.14 15.18 20.53
N GLU A 73 -22.94 14.31 19.54
CA GLU A 73 -23.98 13.88 18.61
C GLU A 73 -25.07 13.05 19.30
N ILE A 74 -24.70 12.10 20.16
CA ILE A 74 -25.67 11.30 20.92
C ILE A 74 -26.49 12.22 21.84
N ALA A 75 -25.87 13.22 22.46
CA ALA A 75 -26.58 14.21 23.28
C ALA A 75 -27.54 15.07 22.43
N ARG A 76 -27.13 15.52 21.24
CA ARG A 76 -28.00 16.26 20.30
C ARG A 76 -29.16 15.41 19.81
N ALA A 77 -28.92 14.14 19.48
CA ALA A 77 -29.96 13.21 19.05
C ALA A 77 -30.98 12.96 20.17
N ALA A 78 -30.53 12.80 21.42
CA ALA A 78 -31.42 12.67 22.57
C ALA A 78 -32.28 13.93 22.77
N ASP A 79 -31.73 15.12 22.56
CA ASP A 79 -32.49 16.38 22.65
C ASP A 79 -33.56 16.49 21.55
N LEU A 80 -33.21 16.16 20.30
CA LEU A 80 -34.15 16.13 19.16
C LEU A 80 -35.31 15.14 19.37
N LEU A 81 -35.06 14.03 20.06
CA LEU A 81 -36.07 13.02 20.39
C LEU A 81 -36.85 13.34 21.69
N GLY A 82 -36.53 14.44 22.37
CA GLY A 82 -37.15 14.81 23.65
C GLY A 82 -36.77 13.89 24.82
N GLU A 83 -35.68 13.14 24.71
CA GLU A 83 -35.22 12.18 25.71
C GLU A 83 -34.03 12.69 26.56
N LYS A 84 -33.70 13.98 26.50
CA LYS A 84 -32.49 14.55 27.14
C LYS A 84 -32.36 14.26 28.64
N ASP A 85 -33.48 14.26 29.37
CA ASP A 85 -33.51 14.09 30.83
C ASP A 85 -33.79 12.62 31.23
N ARG A 86 -33.97 11.73 30.24
CA ARG A 86 -34.26 10.31 30.48
C ARG A 86 -33.01 9.62 31.02
N LEU A 87 -33.13 9.01 32.20
CA LEU A 87 -32.07 8.19 32.77
C LEU A 87 -31.87 6.93 31.92
N ARG A 88 -30.62 6.66 31.56
CA ARG A 88 -30.18 5.47 30.85
C ARG A 88 -29.15 4.73 31.68
N SER A 89 -29.17 3.40 31.61
CA SER A 89 -28.13 2.60 32.20
C SER A 89 -26.80 2.82 31.49
N ARG A 90 -25.69 2.62 32.20
CA ARG A 90 -24.35 2.63 31.62
C ARG A 90 -24.21 1.68 30.43
N ALA A 91 -24.89 0.53 30.45
CA ALA A 91 -24.85 -0.46 29.38
C ALA A 91 -25.54 0.04 28.10
N GLU A 92 -26.74 0.63 28.22
CA GLU A 92 -27.45 1.25 27.08
C GLU A 92 -26.64 2.39 26.47
N TRP A 93 -26.04 3.23 27.32
CA TRP A 93 -25.20 4.33 26.85
C TRP A 93 -23.92 3.83 26.15
N ALA A 94 -23.25 2.82 26.72
CA ALA A 94 -22.08 2.21 26.10
C ALA A 94 -22.40 1.55 24.75
N GLN A 95 -23.58 0.94 24.61
CA GLN A 95 -24.04 0.38 23.35
C GLN A 95 -24.27 1.48 22.29
N ALA A 96 -24.92 2.58 22.67
CA ALA A 96 -25.14 3.73 21.78
C ALA A 96 -23.82 4.38 21.36
N LEU A 97 -22.89 4.55 22.30
CA LEU A 97 -21.55 5.07 22.03
C LEU A 97 -20.76 4.15 21.10
N SER A 98 -20.78 2.84 21.35
CA SER A 98 -20.11 1.85 20.50
C SER A 98 -20.66 1.84 19.08
N ALA A 99 -21.98 2.01 18.91
CA ALA A 99 -22.60 2.10 17.59
C ALA A 99 -22.20 3.38 16.84
N SER A 100 -22.18 4.52 17.52
CA SER A 100 -21.73 5.80 16.96
C SER A 100 -20.25 5.74 16.56
N LEU A 101 -19.37 5.21 17.43
CA LEU A 101 -17.95 5.04 17.14
C LEU A 101 -17.66 4.04 16.02
N ALA A 102 -18.49 2.99 15.86
CA ALA A 102 -18.34 2.03 14.77
C ALA A 102 -18.65 2.65 13.38
N ALA A 103 -19.49 3.68 13.34
CA ALA A 103 -19.78 4.45 12.13
C ALA A 103 -18.81 5.61 11.90
N ALA A 104 -18.06 6.02 12.93
CA ALA A 104 -17.13 7.14 12.85
C ALA A 104 -15.94 6.81 11.94
N THR A 105 -15.62 7.73 11.03
CA THR A 105 -14.40 7.66 10.22
C THR A 105 -13.38 8.63 10.80
N LEU A 106 -12.23 8.13 11.24
CA LEU A 106 -11.16 9.01 11.72
C LEU A 106 -10.57 9.77 10.53
N PRO A 107 -10.56 11.12 10.56
CA PRO A 107 -9.93 11.90 9.50
C PRO A 107 -8.45 11.52 9.41
N LYS A 108 -7.95 11.33 8.19
CA LYS A 108 -6.51 11.19 7.94
C LYS A 108 -5.85 12.54 8.29
N GLY A 109 -5.29 12.67 9.49
CA GLY A 109 -4.64 13.89 9.96
C GLY A 109 -3.17 13.65 10.32
N GLY A 110 -2.37 14.71 10.28
CA GLY A 110 -1.05 14.76 10.91
C GLY A 110 -1.14 15.29 12.36
N ALA A 111 -0.10 15.09 13.16
CA ALA A 111 -0.06 15.62 14.52
C ALA A 111 -0.16 17.16 14.53
N ARG A 112 -1.01 17.73 15.41
CA ARG A 112 -1.12 19.19 15.56
C ARG A 112 0.17 19.80 16.12
N GLY A 113 0.63 20.93 15.55
CA GLY A 113 1.70 21.78 16.12
C GLY A 113 3.06 21.81 15.39
N GLY A 114 3.20 21.14 14.25
CA GLY A 114 4.45 21.14 13.47
C GLY A 114 4.35 20.43 12.12
N ALA A 115 3.16 20.40 11.52
CA ALA A 115 2.86 19.62 10.33
C ALA A 115 2.41 20.50 9.16
N VAL A 116 2.69 20.04 7.94
CA VAL A 116 2.11 20.61 6.72
C VAL A 116 0.62 20.24 6.66
N GLN A 117 -0.24 21.23 6.47
CA GLN A 117 -1.70 21.02 6.37
C GLN A 117 -2.07 20.70 4.92
N VAL A 118 -2.61 19.50 4.69
CA VAL A 118 -3.16 19.09 3.39
C VAL A 118 -4.68 19.17 3.48
N CYS A 119 -5.30 20.02 2.65
CA CYS A 119 -6.74 20.23 2.63
C CYS A 119 -7.22 20.57 1.21
N ALA A 120 -8.53 20.59 0.99
CA ALA A 120 -9.08 20.98 -0.29
C ALA A 120 -8.94 22.50 -0.49
N LEU A 121 -8.87 22.95 -1.75
CA LEU A 121 -8.79 24.38 -2.08
C LEU A 121 -9.92 25.19 -1.43
N ARG A 122 -11.12 24.62 -1.38
CA ARG A 122 -12.33 25.21 -0.77
C ARG A 122 -12.26 25.38 0.74
N ASP A 123 -11.29 24.76 1.40
CA ASP A 123 -11.09 24.85 2.85
C ASP A 123 -10.11 25.97 3.23
N LEU A 124 -9.49 26.65 2.27
CA LEU A 124 -8.56 27.76 2.48
C LEU A 124 -9.22 29.11 2.81
N PRO A 125 -10.36 29.49 2.21
CA PRO A 125 -11.01 30.77 2.51
C PRO A 125 -11.25 30.98 4.02
N GLY A 126 -10.87 32.16 4.52
CA GLY A 126 -10.98 32.50 5.94
C GLY A 126 -9.83 32.03 6.83
N ARG A 127 -8.83 31.33 6.27
CA ARG A 127 -7.59 30.93 6.95
C ARG A 127 -6.40 31.71 6.40
N ARG A 128 -5.29 31.66 7.13
CA ARG A 128 -4.03 32.32 6.76
C ARG A 128 -2.84 31.39 6.97
N PHE A 129 -1.90 31.45 6.04
CA PHE A 129 -0.69 30.65 5.99
C PHE A 129 0.47 31.48 5.45
N ASP A 130 1.68 31.31 5.99
CA ASP A 130 2.86 31.97 5.41
C ASP A 130 3.12 31.48 3.98
N HIS A 131 3.00 30.16 3.75
CA HIS A 131 3.26 29.54 2.46
C HIS A 131 2.11 28.61 2.07
N VAL A 132 1.60 28.77 0.84
CA VAL A 132 0.54 27.91 0.26
C VAL A 132 1.06 27.22 -0.99
N VAL A 133 0.84 25.91 -1.08
CA VAL A 133 1.14 25.12 -2.29
C VAL A 133 -0.16 24.55 -2.81
N VAL A 134 -0.57 25.00 -4.00
CA VAL A 134 -1.77 24.51 -4.69
C VAL A 134 -1.30 23.55 -5.78
N ALA A 135 -1.60 22.26 -5.61
CA ALA A 135 -1.30 21.23 -6.60
C ALA A 135 -2.57 20.80 -7.35
N GLY A 136 -2.39 20.14 -8.50
CA GLY A 136 -3.51 19.59 -9.28
C GLY A 136 -4.28 20.65 -10.06
N LEU A 137 -3.64 21.73 -10.49
CA LEU A 137 -4.27 22.78 -11.30
C LEU A 137 -4.45 22.31 -12.75
N VAL A 138 -5.43 21.44 -12.98
CA VAL A 138 -5.73 20.79 -14.27
C VAL A 138 -7.06 21.32 -14.83
N ASP A 139 -7.12 21.52 -16.14
CA ASP A 139 -8.36 21.90 -16.83
C ASP A 139 -9.42 20.78 -16.71
N GLY A 140 -10.66 21.17 -16.38
CA GLY A 140 -11.77 20.25 -16.09
C GLY A 140 -11.82 19.71 -14.66
N GLU A 141 -10.75 19.85 -13.87
CA GLU A 141 -10.76 19.63 -12.42
C GLU A 141 -10.89 20.94 -11.64
N LEU A 142 -10.20 21.99 -12.11
CA LEU A 142 -10.35 23.36 -11.63
C LEU A 142 -10.25 24.32 -12.82
N PRO A 143 -11.36 24.90 -13.31
CA PRO A 143 -12.71 24.71 -12.81
C PRO A 143 -13.24 23.29 -13.09
N ALA A 144 -13.98 22.72 -12.14
CA ALA A 144 -14.59 21.40 -12.29
C ALA A 144 -15.76 21.45 -13.28
N ALA A 145 -15.91 20.37 -14.06
CA ALA A 145 -17.12 20.19 -14.85
C ALA A 145 -18.37 20.15 -13.93
N PRO A 146 -19.48 20.78 -14.34
CA PRO A 146 -20.69 20.79 -13.53
C PRO A 146 -21.22 19.36 -13.32
N PRO A 147 -21.52 18.96 -12.07
CA PRO A 147 -22.06 17.64 -11.82
C PRO A 147 -23.44 17.51 -12.48
N VAL A 148 -23.65 16.39 -13.17
CA VAL A 148 -24.96 16.05 -13.73
C VAL A 148 -25.85 15.58 -12.60
N ASP A 149 -26.97 16.26 -12.39
CA ASP A 149 -27.98 15.82 -11.41
C ASP A 149 -28.59 14.48 -11.87
N PRO A 150 -28.56 13.43 -11.03
CA PRO A 150 -28.99 12.09 -11.42
C PRO A 150 -30.52 11.94 -11.53
N LEU A 151 -31.30 12.87 -10.96
CA LEU A 151 -32.75 12.81 -10.93
C LEU A 151 -33.39 13.73 -11.96
N LEU A 152 -32.81 14.92 -12.18
CA LEU A 152 -33.37 15.94 -13.06
C LEU A 152 -32.35 16.46 -14.08
N ALA A 153 -32.64 16.28 -15.36
CA ALA A 153 -31.84 16.87 -16.43
C ALA A 153 -31.83 18.42 -16.31
N ASP A 154 -30.78 19.07 -16.84
CA ASP A 154 -30.69 20.54 -16.81
C ASP A 154 -31.88 21.20 -17.53
N ASP A 155 -32.41 20.57 -18.58
CA ASP A 155 -33.57 21.08 -19.33
C ASP A 155 -34.84 21.08 -18.47
N ASP A 156 -35.06 20.02 -17.69
CA ASP A 156 -36.20 19.93 -16.75
C ASP A 156 -36.06 20.96 -15.63
N ARG A 157 -34.85 21.09 -15.06
CA ARG A 157 -34.55 22.10 -14.05
C ARG A 157 -34.79 23.52 -14.57
N ARG A 158 -34.42 23.80 -15.84
CA ARG A 158 -34.71 25.07 -16.52
C ARG A 158 -36.21 25.26 -16.75
N ALA A 159 -36.94 24.22 -17.15
CA ALA A 159 -38.39 24.27 -17.32
C ALA A 159 -39.11 24.59 -16.00
N ILE A 160 -38.69 23.98 -14.89
CA ILE A 160 -39.24 24.24 -13.56
C ILE A 160 -38.95 25.69 -13.14
N ASN A 161 -37.73 26.19 -13.32
CA ASN A 161 -37.42 27.60 -13.03
C ASN A 161 -38.31 28.58 -13.79
N ARG A 162 -38.58 28.30 -15.09
CA ARG A 162 -39.50 29.10 -15.91
C ARG A 162 -40.94 29.03 -15.41
N LEU A 163 -41.40 27.84 -15.04
CA LEU A 163 -42.76 27.61 -14.53
C LEU A 163 -43.00 28.36 -13.21
N VAL A 164 -42.05 28.29 -12.28
CA VAL A 164 -42.14 28.91 -10.95
C VAL A 164 -41.73 30.40 -10.97
N ARG A 165 -41.25 30.90 -12.12
CA ARG A 165 -40.79 32.29 -12.33
C ARG A 165 -39.76 32.76 -11.31
N ARG A 166 -38.98 31.83 -10.76
CA ARG A 166 -37.87 32.08 -9.82
C ARG A 166 -36.83 31.00 -10.00
N THR A 167 -35.59 31.30 -9.64
CA THR A 167 -34.49 30.33 -9.68
C THR A 167 -34.61 29.38 -8.49
N VAL A 168 -35.21 28.21 -8.71
CA VAL A 168 -35.29 27.11 -7.73
C VAL A 168 -34.06 26.23 -7.85
N PHE A 169 -33.74 25.83 -9.08
CA PHE A 169 -32.53 25.07 -9.40
C PHE A 169 -31.48 25.98 -10.00
N ARG A 170 -30.23 25.85 -9.59
CA ARG A 170 -29.11 26.53 -10.25
C ARG A 170 -28.79 25.76 -11.52
N THR A 171 -29.01 26.38 -12.69
CA THR A 171 -28.75 25.77 -14.00
C THR A 171 -27.75 26.61 -14.78
N VAL A 172 -26.83 25.97 -15.51
CA VAL A 172 -25.94 26.67 -16.44
C VAL A 172 -26.80 27.42 -17.47
N PRO A 173 -26.50 28.69 -17.78
CA PRO A 173 -27.26 29.43 -18.78
C PRO A 173 -27.15 28.74 -20.15
N GLY A 174 -28.24 28.10 -20.58
CA GLY A 174 -28.37 27.56 -21.92
C GLY A 174 -28.95 28.64 -22.84
N GLY A 175 -28.11 29.53 -23.37
CA GLY A 175 -28.54 30.54 -24.34
C GLY A 175 -27.48 31.60 -24.61
N ARG A 176 -27.44 32.10 -25.86
CA ARG A 176 -26.56 33.19 -26.33
C ARG A 176 -26.79 34.55 -25.64
N GLU A 177 -27.76 34.65 -24.73
CA GLU A 177 -28.26 35.92 -24.16
C GLU A 177 -28.02 36.07 -22.65
N SER A 178 -27.34 35.14 -21.98
CA SER A 178 -26.94 35.35 -20.58
C SER A 178 -25.55 35.97 -20.50
N GLU A 179 -25.48 37.26 -20.15
CA GLU A 179 -24.27 38.09 -20.01
C GLU A 179 -23.37 37.71 -18.81
N GLY A 180 -23.26 36.45 -18.42
CA GLY A 180 -22.48 36.04 -17.24
C GLY A 180 -21.80 34.69 -17.38
N LEU A 181 -20.67 34.53 -16.67
CA LEU A 181 -20.06 33.22 -16.46
C LEU A 181 -21.07 32.27 -15.81
N PRO A 182 -21.10 30.97 -16.17
CA PRO A 182 -21.83 29.97 -15.43
C PRO A 182 -21.58 30.11 -13.92
N THR A 183 -22.64 30.07 -13.09
CA THR A 183 -22.53 30.36 -11.65
C THR A 183 -21.45 29.54 -10.94
N GLN A 184 -21.31 28.26 -11.28
CA GLN A 184 -20.26 27.41 -10.71
C GLN A 184 -18.86 27.88 -11.11
N LEU A 185 -18.66 28.29 -12.36
CA LEU A 185 -17.38 28.83 -12.81
C LEU A 185 -17.04 30.15 -12.07
N ALA A 186 -18.04 30.98 -11.80
CA ALA A 186 -17.87 32.18 -10.98
C ALA A 186 -17.57 31.84 -9.51
N GLU A 187 -18.24 30.84 -8.93
CA GLU A 187 -17.97 30.35 -7.57
C GLU A 187 -16.56 29.78 -7.45
N GLU A 188 -16.12 28.95 -8.40
CA GLU A 188 -14.78 28.37 -8.39
C GLU A 188 -13.69 29.41 -8.63
N ALA A 189 -13.94 30.40 -9.49
CA ALA A 189 -13.05 31.54 -9.64
C ALA A 189 -12.93 32.36 -8.34
N LEU A 190 -14.04 32.57 -7.61
CA LEU A 190 -14.03 33.24 -6.32
C LEU A 190 -13.27 32.41 -5.27
N VAL A 191 -13.52 31.10 -5.18
CA VAL A 191 -12.82 30.20 -4.25
C VAL A 191 -11.33 30.20 -4.55
N PHE A 192 -10.94 30.12 -5.82
CA PHE A 192 -9.54 30.20 -6.23
C PHE A 192 -8.92 31.53 -5.81
N HIS A 193 -9.58 32.65 -6.08
CA HIS A 193 -9.12 33.97 -5.65
C HIS A 193 -8.94 34.07 -4.13
N LEU A 194 -9.93 33.62 -3.35
CA LEU A 194 -9.85 33.60 -1.88
C LEU A 194 -8.75 32.67 -1.36
N ALA A 195 -8.49 31.57 -2.05
CA ALA A 195 -7.37 30.69 -1.77
C ALA A 195 -6.01 31.37 -2.02
N LEU A 196 -5.87 32.14 -3.11
CA LEU A 196 -4.67 32.97 -3.33
C LEU A 196 -4.47 33.97 -2.17
N CYS A 197 -5.55 34.57 -1.67
CA CYS A 197 -5.52 35.50 -0.54
C CYS A 197 -5.24 34.85 0.82
N SER A 198 -5.17 33.52 0.90
CA SER A 198 -4.83 32.81 2.15
C SER A 198 -3.32 32.75 2.42
N ALA A 199 -2.49 33.10 1.42
CA ALA A 199 -1.03 33.11 1.53
C ALA A 199 -0.51 34.50 1.92
N ASP A 200 0.25 34.58 3.01
CA ASP A 200 0.83 35.83 3.51
C ASP A 200 2.24 36.12 2.93
N SER A 201 3.04 35.08 2.65
CA SER A 201 4.42 35.25 2.14
C SER A 201 4.62 34.71 0.72
N SER A 202 4.20 33.47 0.42
CA SER A 202 4.39 32.92 -0.93
C SER A 202 3.33 31.90 -1.33
N ILE A 203 3.07 31.81 -2.63
CA ILE A 203 2.22 30.79 -3.21
C ILE A 203 2.94 30.04 -4.34
N ALA A 204 2.81 28.72 -4.37
CA ALA A 204 3.27 27.88 -5.46
C ALA A 204 2.08 27.20 -6.14
N LEU A 205 1.94 27.41 -7.45
CA LEU A 205 0.90 26.82 -8.28
C LEU A 205 1.51 25.69 -9.10
N LEU A 206 1.05 24.46 -8.90
CA LEU A 206 1.59 23.25 -9.51
C LEU A 206 0.52 22.53 -10.33
N TRP A 207 0.87 22.14 -11.55
CA TRP A 207 0.04 21.33 -12.42
C TRP A 207 0.85 20.17 -13.01
N PRO A 208 0.28 18.95 -13.08
CA PRO A 208 0.89 17.87 -13.83
C PRO A 208 0.81 18.16 -15.33
N ARG A 209 1.80 17.68 -16.09
CA ARG A 209 1.72 17.61 -17.56
C ARG A 209 1.24 16.26 -18.07
N ARG A 210 1.30 15.25 -17.22
CA ARG A 210 0.86 13.90 -17.53
C ARG A 210 0.14 13.32 -16.34
N ASP A 211 -0.93 12.59 -16.60
CA ASP A 211 -1.61 11.80 -15.59
C ASP A 211 -0.86 10.50 -15.26
N GLU A 212 -1.40 9.71 -14.33
CA GLU A 212 -0.84 8.43 -13.91
C GLU A 212 -0.71 7.40 -15.05
N ARG A 213 -1.48 7.57 -16.13
CA ARG A 213 -1.46 6.71 -17.32
C ARG A 213 -0.53 7.26 -18.41
N GLY A 214 0.14 8.38 -18.15
CA GLY A 214 1.03 9.05 -19.10
C GLY A 214 0.32 9.88 -20.16
N ARG A 215 -1.00 10.10 -20.06
CA ARG A 215 -1.75 10.97 -20.97
C ARG A 215 -1.46 12.43 -20.66
N GLU A 216 -1.35 13.26 -21.67
CA GLU A 216 -1.12 14.70 -21.47
C GLU A 216 -2.31 15.37 -20.79
N THR A 217 -2.02 16.25 -19.86
CA THR A 217 -3.00 17.04 -19.10
C THR A 217 -2.84 18.51 -19.44
N LEU A 218 -3.96 19.19 -19.63
CA LEU A 218 -3.99 20.64 -19.79
C LEU A 218 -4.00 21.30 -18.41
N ARG A 219 -3.25 22.38 -18.26
CA ARG A 219 -3.28 23.18 -17.02
C ARG A 219 -4.59 23.95 -16.92
N SER A 220 -4.98 24.24 -15.69
CA SER A 220 -6.14 25.07 -15.39
C SER A 220 -6.05 26.45 -16.07
N PRO A 221 -7.15 26.97 -16.66
CA PRO A 221 -7.19 28.33 -17.19
C PRO A 221 -6.93 29.41 -16.13
N PHE A 222 -7.12 29.10 -14.85
CA PHE A 222 -6.78 30.03 -13.76
C PHE A 222 -5.27 30.23 -13.62
N VAL A 223 -4.45 29.25 -14.00
CA VAL A 223 -2.99 29.40 -14.04
C VAL A 223 -2.60 30.40 -15.14
N ASP A 224 -3.25 30.32 -16.31
CA ASP A 224 -3.00 31.26 -17.41
C ASP A 224 -3.34 32.70 -17.01
N GLU A 225 -4.43 32.89 -16.25
CA GLU A 225 -4.80 34.21 -15.73
C GLU A 225 -3.75 34.74 -14.74
N VAL A 226 -3.26 33.90 -13.83
CA VAL A 226 -2.20 34.28 -12.88
C VAL A 226 -0.92 34.63 -13.62
N MET A 227 -0.50 33.83 -14.60
CA MET A 227 0.69 34.12 -15.41
C MET A 227 0.55 35.45 -16.15
N ARG A 228 -0.62 35.71 -16.73
CA ARG A 228 -0.92 36.99 -17.41
C ARG A 228 -0.88 38.16 -16.43
N ALA A 229 -1.48 38.03 -15.26
CA ALA A 229 -1.52 39.06 -14.24
C ALA A 229 -0.12 39.38 -13.69
N LEU A 230 0.75 38.37 -13.57
CA LEU A 230 2.15 38.52 -13.16
C LEU A 230 3.07 39.00 -14.28
N GLY A 231 2.60 38.98 -15.54
CA GLY A 231 3.41 39.35 -16.70
C GLY A 231 4.59 38.40 -16.95
N LEU A 232 4.45 37.12 -16.60
CA LEU A 232 5.53 36.14 -16.75
C LEU A 232 5.84 35.91 -18.23
N SER A 233 7.13 35.98 -18.57
CA SER A 233 7.63 35.64 -19.89
C SER A 233 7.63 34.12 -20.13
N ALA A 234 7.65 33.72 -21.39
CA ALA A 234 7.79 32.30 -21.76
C ALA A 234 9.11 31.68 -21.27
N GLU A 235 10.16 32.48 -21.03
CA GLU A 235 11.41 32.00 -20.44
C GLU A 235 11.26 31.69 -18.95
N GLU A 236 10.60 32.57 -18.19
CA GLU A 236 10.31 32.35 -16.77
C GLU A 236 9.37 31.17 -16.57
N GLU A 237 8.35 31.03 -17.42
CA GLU A 237 7.47 29.86 -17.42
C GLU A 237 8.25 28.56 -17.64
N ARG A 238 9.17 28.54 -18.62
CA ARG A 238 10.03 27.38 -18.89
C ARG A 238 11.02 27.11 -17.75
N ALA A 239 11.47 28.14 -17.04
CA ALA A 239 12.36 28.01 -15.89
C ALA A 239 11.65 27.39 -14.68
N CYS A 240 10.33 27.53 -14.55
CA CYS A 240 9.53 26.86 -13.52
C CYS A 240 9.34 25.33 -13.76
N PHE A 241 9.99 24.76 -14.78
CA PHE A 241 9.97 23.34 -15.06
C PHE A 241 10.57 22.53 -13.90
N LEU A 242 9.79 21.60 -13.34
CA LEU A 242 10.28 20.60 -12.41
C LEU A 242 10.52 19.25 -13.14
N PRO A 243 11.76 18.73 -13.17
CA PRO A 243 12.03 17.43 -13.77
C PRO A 243 11.44 16.30 -12.93
N LEU A 244 10.78 15.34 -13.59
CA LEU A 244 10.35 14.07 -12.98
C LEU A 244 11.52 13.08 -12.84
N SER A 245 12.70 13.58 -12.43
CA SER A 245 13.85 12.71 -12.21
C SER A 245 13.74 12.07 -10.83
N PRO A 246 13.84 10.73 -10.71
CA PRO A 246 13.76 10.06 -9.42
C PRO A 246 14.93 10.42 -8.49
N VAL A 247 16.04 10.90 -9.06
CA VAL A 247 17.20 11.41 -8.31
C VAL A 247 17.37 12.89 -8.68
N PRO A 248 17.22 13.84 -7.74
CA PRO A 248 17.34 15.26 -8.05
C PRO A 248 18.77 15.63 -8.44
N GLN A 249 18.95 16.79 -9.10
CA GLN A 249 20.29 17.35 -9.32
C GLN A 249 20.91 17.78 -7.99
N LEU A 250 22.24 17.96 -7.95
CA LEU A 250 22.93 18.27 -6.69
C LEU A 250 22.37 19.52 -6.00
N LEU A 251 22.11 20.58 -6.77
CA LEU A 251 21.54 21.84 -6.26
C LEU A 251 20.08 21.72 -5.79
N ASP A 252 19.39 20.66 -6.21
CA ASP A 252 17.99 20.37 -5.87
C ASP A 252 17.87 19.37 -4.73
N CYS A 253 18.98 18.73 -4.32
CA CYS A 253 18.99 17.85 -3.16
C CYS A 253 18.63 18.66 -1.89
N ARG A 254 17.69 18.16 -1.10
CA ARG A 254 17.25 18.72 0.19
C ARG A 254 17.53 17.77 1.35
N THR A 255 17.86 16.52 1.07
CA THR A 255 18.17 15.50 2.08
C THR A 255 19.52 14.83 1.84
N THR A 256 20.11 14.31 2.91
CA THR A 256 21.34 13.49 2.80
C THR A 256 21.13 12.24 1.95
N ALA A 257 19.92 11.68 1.94
CA ALA A 257 19.58 10.52 1.12
C ALA A 257 19.60 10.85 -0.38
N GLU A 258 19.09 12.02 -0.78
CA GLU A 258 19.15 12.51 -2.15
C GLU A 258 20.59 12.79 -2.60
N VAL A 259 21.40 13.44 -1.74
CA VAL A 259 22.83 13.66 -2.03
C VAL A 259 23.55 12.33 -2.19
N LEU A 260 23.28 11.35 -1.31
CA LEU A 260 23.85 10.01 -1.41
C LEU A 260 23.41 9.31 -2.70
N ALA A 261 22.13 9.38 -3.06
CA ALA A 261 21.59 8.80 -4.29
C ALA A 261 22.23 9.44 -5.52
N ARG A 262 22.35 10.77 -5.56
CA ARG A 262 23.02 11.50 -6.64
C ARG A 262 24.50 11.13 -6.72
N ALA A 263 25.24 11.17 -5.62
CA ALA A 263 26.66 10.78 -5.61
C ALA A 263 26.86 9.32 -6.06
N SER A 264 25.99 8.41 -5.61
CA SER A 264 26.04 7.00 -6.01
C SER A 264 25.72 6.81 -7.49
N LEU A 265 24.72 7.53 -8.01
CA LEU A 265 24.41 7.55 -9.43
C LEU A 265 25.63 8.05 -10.22
N GLU A 266 26.26 9.15 -9.80
CA GLU A 266 27.41 9.72 -10.51
C GLU A 266 28.66 8.85 -10.48
N CYS A 267 28.96 8.21 -9.34
CA CYS A 267 30.22 7.47 -9.17
C CYS A 267 30.14 5.98 -9.49
N LEU A 268 28.96 5.37 -9.37
CA LEU A 268 28.82 3.91 -9.38
C LEU A 268 27.99 3.38 -10.55
N ALA A 269 27.04 4.16 -11.06
CA ALA A 269 26.17 3.72 -12.15
C ALA A 269 26.89 3.79 -13.51
N GLU A 270 26.68 2.76 -14.32
CA GLU A 270 27.16 2.71 -15.69
C GLU A 270 26.48 3.80 -16.53
N PRO A 271 27.23 4.69 -17.23
CA PRO A 271 26.65 5.78 -18.00
C PRO A 271 25.62 5.32 -19.05
N ALA A 272 25.80 4.12 -19.61
CA ALA A 272 24.89 3.54 -20.60
C ALA A 272 23.45 3.30 -20.07
N PHE A 273 23.28 3.18 -18.76
CA PHE A 273 21.97 2.92 -18.13
C PHE A 273 21.36 4.17 -17.47
N ARG A 274 21.96 5.35 -17.69
CA ARG A 274 21.47 6.59 -17.08
C ARG A 274 20.44 7.29 -17.96
N VAL A 275 19.38 7.77 -17.32
CA VAL A 275 18.39 8.65 -17.94
C VAL A 275 18.85 10.12 -17.92
N SER A 276 19.63 10.51 -16.90
CA SER A 276 20.19 11.86 -16.78
C SER A 276 21.60 11.95 -17.35
N GLN A 277 21.95 13.10 -17.93
CA GLN A 277 23.32 13.38 -18.33
C GLN A 277 24.26 13.30 -17.11
N PRO A 278 25.44 12.65 -17.25
CA PRO A 278 26.40 12.54 -16.16
C PRO A 278 27.00 13.90 -15.82
N ALA A 279 27.32 14.11 -14.55
CA ALA A 279 28.12 15.24 -14.12
C ALA A 279 29.57 15.11 -14.62
N SER A 280 30.35 16.19 -14.57
CA SER A 280 31.79 16.10 -14.83
C SER A 280 32.49 15.23 -13.78
N ASP A 281 33.57 14.54 -14.17
CA ASP A 281 34.34 13.66 -13.25
C ASP A 281 34.77 14.40 -11.98
N ARG A 282 35.18 15.67 -12.11
CA ARG A 282 35.54 16.52 -10.97
C ARG A 282 34.37 16.72 -10.01
N ALA A 283 33.17 16.96 -10.54
CA ALA A 283 31.97 17.14 -9.72
C ALA A 283 31.56 15.82 -9.04
N ALA A 284 31.62 14.70 -9.77
CA ALA A 284 31.35 13.37 -9.22
C ALA A 284 32.30 13.03 -8.07
N LEU A 285 33.61 13.25 -8.26
CA LEU A 285 34.62 13.04 -7.21
C LEU A 285 34.41 13.94 -6.00
N ALA A 286 34.08 15.22 -6.22
CA ALA A 286 33.79 16.15 -5.13
C ALA A 286 32.57 15.71 -4.30
N MET A 287 31.51 15.23 -4.97
CA MET A 287 30.33 14.68 -4.29
C MET A 287 30.67 13.43 -3.49
N ALA A 288 31.43 12.48 -4.07
CA ALA A 288 31.87 11.29 -3.35
C ALA A 288 32.71 11.65 -2.12
N ALA A 289 33.66 12.58 -2.26
CA ALA A 289 34.48 13.05 -1.14
C ALA A 289 33.63 13.68 -0.03
N ALA A 290 32.66 14.52 -0.38
CA ALA A 290 31.73 15.13 0.58
C ALA A 290 30.85 14.10 1.29
N VAL A 291 30.35 13.09 0.58
CA VAL A 291 29.56 12.01 1.17
C VAL A 291 30.42 11.16 2.11
N CYS A 292 31.63 10.80 1.69
CA CYS A 292 32.58 9.99 2.48
C CYS A 292 33.14 10.72 3.72
N SER A 293 33.17 12.06 3.72
CA SER A 293 33.56 12.85 4.89
C SER A 293 32.40 13.16 5.85
N SER A 294 31.18 12.76 5.51
CA SER A 294 29.97 13.00 6.28
C SER A 294 29.51 11.77 7.08
N ARG A 295 28.45 11.93 7.88
CA ARG A 295 27.77 10.80 8.57
C ARG A 295 27.21 9.76 7.58
N ALA A 296 26.98 10.14 6.33
CA ALA A 296 26.49 9.26 5.28
C ALA A 296 27.52 8.23 4.81
N ALA A 297 28.81 8.36 5.18
CA ALA A 297 29.89 7.49 4.75
C ALA A 297 29.58 5.99 4.97
N ARG A 298 28.99 5.62 6.12
CA ARG A 298 28.59 4.22 6.40
C ARG A 298 27.58 3.70 5.39
N ARG A 299 26.56 4.52 5.07
CA ARG A 299 25.55 4.18 4.05
C ARG A 299 26.18 4.13 2.66
N ALA A 300 27.07 5.08 2.34
CA ALA A 300 27.81 5.10 1.08
C ALA A 300 28.64 3.83 0.88
N SER A 301 29.33 3.32 1.90
CA SER A 301 30.04 2.03 1.82
C SER A 301 29.08 0.86 1.57
N SER A 302 27.88 0.88 2.14
CA SER A 302 26.86 -0.14 1.87
C SER A 302 26.36 -0.07 0.43
N VAL A 303 26.04 1.13 -0.06
CA VAL A 303 25.60 1.38 -1.44
C VAL A 303 26.70 0.99 -2.43
N ALA A 304 27.96 1.33 -2.16
CA ALA A 304 29.09 0.94 -2.99
C ALA A 304 29.24 -0.59 -3.07
N ARG A 305 29.10 -1.32 -1.95
CA ARG A 305 29.11 -2.78 -1.96
C ARG A 305 27.96 -3.37 -2.78
N ALA A 306 26.75 -2.82 -2.64
CA ALA A 306 25.59 -3.24 -3.43
C ALA A 306 25.79 -2.95 -4.93
N ALA A 307 26.33 -1.78 -5.29
CA ALA A 307 26.63 -1.42 -6.67
C ALA A 307 27.70 -2.33 -7.28
N LEU A 308 28.75 -2.69 -6.53
CA LEU A 308 29.75 -3.66 -6.99
C LEU A 308 29.13 -5.04 -7.22
N ALA A 309 28.21 -5.47 -6.34
CA ALA A 309 27.48 -6.72 -6.52
C ALA A 309 26.62 -6.71 -7.79
N GLU A 310 25.92 -5.60 -8.06
CA GLU A 310 25.09 -5.47 -9.25
C GLU A 310 25.92 -5.40 -10.53
N ARG A 311 27.07 -4.72 -10.50
CA ARG A 311 28.01 -4.73 -11.63
C ARG A 311 28.55 -6.11 -11.93
N GLU A 312 28.88 -6.91 -10.92
CA GLU A 312 29.27 -8.32 -11.11
C GLU A 312 28.14 -9.10 -11.79
N ARG A 313 26.90 -8.98 -11.28
CA ARG A 313 25.72 -9.66 -11.84
C ARG A 313 25.47 -9.31 -13.30
N ILE A 314 25.53 -8.03 -13.66
CA ILE A 314 25.37 -7.58 -15.05
C ILE A 314 26.45 -8.21 -15.94
N ARG A 315 27.72 -8.20 -15.51
CA ARG A 315 28.81 -8.81 -16.28
C ARG A 315 28.66 -10.33 -16.43
N VAL A 316 28.19 -11.02 -15.40
CA VAL A 316 27.88 -12.46 -15.48
C VAL A 316 26.72 -12.72 -16.44
N LEU A 317 25.65 -11.90 -16.38
CA LEU A 317 24.51 -11.99 -17.29
C LEU A 317 24.94 -11.77 -18.75
N MET A 318 25.82 -10.81 -18.97
CA MET A 318 26.43 -10.52 -20.28
C MET A 318 27.52 -11.53 -20.67
N ARG A 319 27.79 -12.55 -19.84
CA ARG A 319 28.81 -13.60 -20.04
C ARG A 319 30.24 -13.09 -20.20
N GLU A 320 30.54 -11.92 -19.66
CA GLU A 320 31.90 -11.33 -19.67
C GLU A 320 32.80 -11.96 -18.60
N VAL A 321 32.21 -12.41 -17.50
CA VAL A 321 32.92 -13.02 -16.36
C VAL A 321 32.16 -14.26 -15.88
N PRO A 322 32.85 -15.26 -15.29
CA PRO A 322 32.19 -16.42 -14.71
C PRO A 322 31.35 -16.03 -13.47
N PRO A 323 30.34 -16.85 -13.09
CA PRO A 323 29.53 -16.61 -11.91
C PRO A 323 30.39 -16.47 -10.63
N GLY A 324 30.19 -15.37 -9.92
CA GLY A 324 30.83 -15.09 -8.64
C GLY A 324 29.86 -15.17 -7.46
N ARG A 325 30.32 -14.69 -6.30
CA ARG A 325 29.58 -14.78 -5.03
C ARG A 325 28.22 -14.08 -5.07
N PHE A 326 28.07 -13.06 -5.91
CA PHE A 326 26.82 -12.31 -6.03
C PHE A 326 25.89 -12.85 -7.11
N SER A 327 26.39 -13.77 -7.93
CA SER A 327 25.67 -14.44 -9.02
C SER A 327 25.36 -15.90 -8.72
N GLY A 328 25.42 -16.30 -7.44
CA GLY A 328 25.01 -17.63 -6.97
C GLY A 328 26.13 -18.64 -6.78
N GLN A 329 27.40 -18.28 -7.00
CA GLN A 329 28.52 -19.20 -6.78
C GLN A 329 28.85 -19.30 -5.28
N LEU A 330 28.58 -20.46 -4.68
CA LEU A 330 28.99 -20.77 -3.30
C LEU A 330 30.52 -20.95 -3.22
N SER A 331 31.12 -20.40 -2.17
CA SER A 331 32.57 -20.50 -1.90
C SER A 331 32.87 -20.47 -0.40
N GLY A 332 34.08 -20.92 -0.03
CA GLY A 332 34.54 -20.99 1.37
C GLY A 332 33.62 -21.80 2.27
N ALA A 333 33.39 -21.31 3.50
CA ALA A 333 32.58 -21.99 4.51
C ALA A 333 31.15 -22.33 4.04
N ALA A 334 30.55 -21.52 3.16
CA ALA A 334 29.22 -21.82 2.63
C ALA A 334 29.23 -23.06 1.72
N ARG A 335 30.31 -23.26 0.94
CA ARG A 335 30.49 -24.48 0.15
C ARG A 335 30.72 -25.68 1.07
N ASP A 336 31.57 -25.52 2.08
CA ASP A 336 31.93 -26.62 3.00
C ASP A 336 30.71 -27.10 3.80
N LEU A 337 29.84 -26.17 4.21
CA LEU A 337 28.58 -26.48 4.89
C LEU A 337 27.58 -27.24 4.00
N VAL A 338 27.52 -26.88 2.72
CA VAL A 338 26.55 -27.43 1.77
C VAL A 338 27.04 -28.74 1.13
N GLN A 339 28.36 -28.94 1.04
CA GLN A 339 28.95 -30.11 0.38
C GLN A 339 28.41 -31.46 0.85
N PRO A 340 28.18 -31.72 2.16
CA PRO A 340 27.61 -32.99 2.63
C PRO A 340 26.20 -33.26 2.10
N LEU A 341 25.38 -32.22 1.89
CA LEU A 341 24.01 -32.35 1.35
C LEU A 341 23.99 -32.85 -0.11
N PHE A 342 25.13 -32.73 -0.79
CA PHE A 342 25.34 -33.18 -2.17
C PHE A 342 26.40 -34.29 -2.24
N ALA A 343 26.82 -34.86 -1.11
CA ALA A 343 27.70 -36.01 -1.07
C ALA A 343 26.86 -37.28 -1.28
N PHE A 344 26.85 -37.78 -2.51
CA PHE A 344 26.10 -38.98 -2.85
C PHE A 344 26.84 -40.22 -2.33
N ALA A 345 26.17 -40.98 -1.47
CA ALA A 345 26.66 -42.24 -0.91
C ALA A 345 25.74 -43.39 -1.34
N SER A 346 26.16 -44.63 -1.12
CA SER A 346 25.32 -45.81 -1.35
C SER A 346 24.00 -45.77 -0.56
N GLU A 347 24.00 -45.10 0.60
CA GLU A 347 22.83 -44.92 1.47
C GLU A 347 21.89 -43.79 1.00
N HIS A 348 22.40 -42.84 0.21
CA HIS A 348 21.64 -41.72 -0.37
C HIS A 348 22.04 -41.52 -1.85
N PRO A 349 21.61 -42.42 -2.74
CA PRO A 349 21.97 -42.37 -4.15
C PRO A 349 21.34 -41.16 -4.84
N LEU A 350 22.04 -40.63 -5.82
CA LEU A 350 21.56 -39.56 -6.68
C LEU A 350 20.39 -40.06 -7.55
N SER A 351 19.21 -39.49 -7.37
CA SER A 351 18.05 -39.79 -8.21
C SER A 351 18.08 -38.99 -9.52
N ALA A 352 17.55 -39.58 -10.60
CA ALA A 352 17.41 -38.89 -11.90
C ALA A 352 16.60 -37.58 -11.75
N ARG A 353 15.57 -37.60 -10.90
CA ARG A 353 14.77 -36.42 -10.56
C ARG A 353 15.61 -35.31 -9.90
N ALA A 354 16.52 -35.65 -8.98
CA ALA A 354 17.37 -34.65 -8.33
C ALA A 354 18.36 -33.99 -9.31
N LEU A 355 18.87 -34.75 -10.28
CA LEU A 355 19.69 -34.21 -11.37
C LEU A 355 18.88 -33.27 -12.28
N ASP A 356 17.68 -33.69 -12.66
CA ASP A 356 16.80 -32.93 -13.53
C ASP A 356 16.33 -31.62 -12.88
N GLU A 357 15.98 -31.66 -11.58
CA GLU A 357 15.63 -30.48 -10.79
C GLU A 357 16.79 -29.48 -10.72
N TYR A 358 18.03 -29.97 -10.51
CA TYR A 358 19.21 -29.11 -10.49
C TYR A 358 19.57 -28.54 -11.87
N ALA A 359 19.49 -29.37 -12.92
CA ALA A 359 19.75 -28.94 -14.30
C ALA A 359 18.73 -27.89 -14.77
N THR A 360 17.48 -28.02 -14.35
CA THR A 360 16.42 -27.05 -14.64
C THR A 360 16.67 -25.71 -13.96
N CYS A 361 16.96 -25.72 -12.65
CA CYS A 361 17.24 -24.50 -11.90
C CYS A 361 18.02 -24.78 -10.61
N GLY A 362 19.31 -24.44 -10.59
CA GLY A 362 20.15 -24.58 -9.40
C GLY A 362 19.63 -23.79 -8.18
N PHE A 363 18.96 -22.65 -8.41
CA PHE A 363 18.36 -21.86 -7.32
C PHE A 363 17.17 -22.57 -6.67
N ARG A 364 16.35 -23.30 -7.43
CA ARG A 364 15.25 -24.11 -6.87
C ARG A 364 15.81 -25.20 -5.96
N THR A 365 16.86 -25.88 -6.40
CA THR A 365 17.54 -26.90 -5.60
C THR A 365 18.15 -26.31 -4.34
N PHE A 366 18.76 -25.12 -4.42
CA PHE A 366 19.26 -24.39 -3.26
C PHE A 366 18.13 -24.05 -2.27
N GLY A 367 17.02 -23.48 -2.74
CA GLY A 367 15.86 -23.15 -1.90
C GLY A 367 15.29 -24.37 -1.17
N ARG A 368 15.05 -25.48 -1.90
CA ARG A 368 14.47 -26.69 -1.29
C ARG A 368 15.46 -27.47 -0.43
N LYS A 369 16.67 -27.76 -0.93
CA LYS A 369 17.62 -28.66 -0.24
C LYS A 369 18.51 -27.98 0.78
N VAL A 370 18.85 -26.70 0.59
CA VAL A 370 19.78 -25.99 1.47
C VAL A 370 19.03 -25.09 2.45
N LEU A 371 18.04 -24.33 1.96
CA LEU A 371 17.27 -23.43 2.83
C LEU A 371 16.07 -24.12 3.50
N GLY A 372 15.68 -25.32 3.05
CA GLY A 372 14.50 -26.02 3.57
C GLY A 372 13.20 -25.27 3.29
N ILE A 373 13.14 -24.54 2.16
CA ILE A 373 11.91 -23.86 1.75
C ILE A 373 10.94 -24.93 1.25
N GLU A 374 9.93 -25.19 2.07
CA GLU A 374 8.79 -26.03 1.74
C GLU A 374 7.65 -25.13 1.24
N GLU A 375 6.93 -25.61 0.23
CA GLU A 375 5.66 -25.01 -0.14
C GLU A 375 4.64 -25.52 0.88
N ASP A 376 3.86 -24.62 1.49
CA ASP A 376 2.75 -25.05 2.34
C ASP A 376 1.80 -25.91 1.48
N ASP A 377 1.47 -27.10 1.95
CA ASP A 377 0.47 -27.95 1.32
C ASP A 377 -0.89 -27.24 1.46
N GLU A 378 -1.31 -26.50 0.44
CA GLU A 378 -2.70 -26.07 0.32
C GLU A 378 -3.56 -27.33 0.30
N LEU A 379 -4.42 -27.47 1.32
CA LEU A 379 -5.43 -28.53 1.37
C LEU A 379 -6.43 -28.28 0.23
N ASP A 380 -6.09 -28.78 -0.96
CA ASP A 380 -6.95 -28.71 -2.12
C ASP A 380 -8.19 -29.60 -1.89
N ASP A 381 -9.32 -29.21 -2.47
CA ASP A 381 -10.58 -29.95 -2.34
C ASP A 381 -10.53 -31.32 -3.05
N ASP A 382 -9.44 -31.60 -3.77
CA ASP A 382 -9.18 -32.75 -4.63
C ASP A 382 -7.76 -33.33 -4.41
N LEU A 383 -7.57 -34.61 -4.74
CA LEU A 383 -6.22 -35.19 -4.82
C LEU A 383 -5.36 -34.49 -5.88
N SER A 384 -4.11 -34.20 -5.53
CA SER A 384 -3.12 -33.75 -6.49
C SER A 384 -2.87 -34.79 -7.59
N VAL A 385 -2.35 -34.34 -8.74
CA VAL A 385 -1.95 -35.24 -9.84
C VAL A 385 -0.88 -36.24 -9.38
N ARG A 386 0.01 -35.81 -8.48
CA ARG A 386 1.08 -36.65 -7.93
C ARG A 386 0.54 -37.76 -7.05
N GLU A 387 -0.37 -37.44 -6.13
CA GLU A 387 -0.97 -38.44 -5.23
C GLU A 387 -1.79 -39.48 -6.00
N ARG A 388 -2.53 -39.06 -7.03
CA ARG A 388 -3.23 -39.99 -7.95
C ARG A 388 -2.27 -40.94 -8.66
N GLY A 389 -1.14 -40.42 -9.12
CA GLY A 389 -0.07 -41.23 -9.71
C GLY A 389 0.47 -42.25 -8.70
N SER A 390 0.83 -41.81 -7.50
CA SER A 390 1.34 -42.68 -6.43
C SER A 390 0.34 -43.76 -6.02
N LEU A 391 -0.96 -43.45 -5.97
CA LEU A 391 -2.00 -44.44 -5.70
C LEU A 391 -2.11 -45.48 -6.82
N SER A 392 -2.12 -45.04 -8.07
CA SER A 392 -2.12 -45.95 -9.23
C SER A 392 -0.92 -46.92 -9.21
N HIS A 393 0.26 -46.41 -8.86
CA HIS A 393 1.47 -47.23 -8.71
C HIS A 393 1.33 -48.26 -7.60
N ARG A 394 0.80 -47.89 -6.43
CA ARG A 394 0.55 -48.82 -5.32
C ARG A 394 -0.43 -49.93 -5.71
N CYS A 395 -1.54 -49.59 -6.37
CA CYS A 395 -2.52 -50.57 -6.83
C CYS A 395 -1.88 -51.59 -7.80
N LEU A 396 -1.08 -51.11 -8.76
CA LEU A 396 -0.38 -51.97 -9.71
C LEU A 396 0.67 -52.84 -9.03
N GLU A 397 1.49 -52.27 -8.14
CA GLU A 397 2.49 -53.00 -7.38
C GLU A 397 1.87 -54.15 -6.58
N ARG A 398 0.77 -53.86 -5.86
CA ARG A 398 0.06 -54.88 -5.06
C ARG A 398 -0.57 -55.96 -5.93
N PHE A 399 -1.11 -55.56 -7.09
CA PHE A 399 -1.66 -56.50 -8.08
C PHE A 399 -0.59 -57.45 -8.62
N PHE A 400 0.56 -56.92 -9.04
CA PHE A 400 1.67 -57.74 -9.52
C PHE A 400 2.24 -58.65 -8.44
N ALA A 401 2.37 -58.15 -7.20
CA ALA A 401 2.83 -58.94 -6.06
C ALA A 401 1.88 -60.13 -5.78
N ARG A 402 0.56 -59.89 -5.74
CA ARG A 402 -0.44 -60.94 -5.53
C ARG A 402 -0.41 -62.01 -6.63
N LEU A 403 -0.31 -61.59 -7.90
CA LEU A 403 -0.20 -62.55 -9.01
C LEU A 403 1.12 -63.32 -9.01
N ALA A 404 2.22 -62.72 -8.54
CA ALA A 404 3.49 -63.40 -8.37
C ALA A 404 3.40 -64.48 -7.27
N GLU A 405 2.81 -64.15 -6.12
CA GLU A 405 2.58 -65.06 -5.00
C GLU A 405 1.67 -66.24 -5.39
N GLU A 406 0.63 -65.98 -6.18
CA GLU A 406 -0.28 -67.00 -6.70
C GLU A 406 0.32 -67.82 -7.87
N GLY A 407 1.53 -67.49 -8.35
CA GLY A 407 2.20 -68.19 -9.45
C GLY A 407 1.54 -67.98 -10.81
N ARG A 408 0.81 -66.89 -10.98
CA ARG A 408 -0.06 -66.61 -12.15
C ARG A 408 0.56 -65.66 -13.17
N LEU A 409 1.83 -65.31 -13.00
CA LEU A 409 2.61 -64.55 -13.98
C LEU A 409 3.19 -65.49 -15.06
N PRO A 410 3.35 -65.04 -16.32
CA PRO A 410 3.06 -63.70 -16.87
C PRO A 410 1.57 -63.47 -17.19
N LEU A 411 1.16 -62.19 -17.23
CA LEU A 411 -0.21 -61.76 -17.55
C LEU A 411 -0.68 -62.29 -18.92
N ARG A 412 -1.95 -62.70 -18.99
CA ARG A 412 -2.60 -63.18 -20.23
C ARG A 412 -3.78 -62.31 -20.65
N GLY A 413 -4.13 -61.29 -19.88
CA GLY A 413 -5.24 -60.37 -20.16
C GLY A 413 -6.61 -61.02 -19.93
N THR A 414 -6.69 -62.00 -19.02
CA THR A 414 -7.94 -62.71 -18.76
C THR A 414 -8.94 -61.85 -17.98
N ALA A 415 -10.23 -62.15 -18.11
CA ALA A 415 -11.28 -61.49 -17.34
C ALA A 415 -11.07 -61.63 -15.80
N ASP A 416 -10.45 -62.73 -15.39
CA ASP A 416 -10.12 -63.04 -14.01
C ASP A 416 -8.96 -62.18 -13.46
N GLU A 417 -7.93 -61.91 -14.27
CA GLU A 417 -6.88 -60.95 -13.94
C GLU A 417 -7.44 -59.52 -13.80
N LEU A 418 -8.38 -59.15 -14.67
CA LEU A 418 -9.08 -57.85 -14.61
C LEU A 418 -9.97 -57.73 -13.36
N ALA A 419 -10.63 -58.82 -12.95
CA ALA A 419 -11.39 -58.87 -11.71
C ALA A 419 -10.46 -58.72 -10.49
N THR A 420 -9.32 -59.42 -10.50
CA THR A 420 -8.31 -59.33 -9.44
C THR A 420 -7.72 -57.92 -9.31
N LEU A 421 -7.44 -57.25 -10.44
CA LEU A 421 -6.96 -55.86 -10.43
C LEU A 421 -7.99 -54.90 -9.83
N ARG A 422 -9.28 -55.06 -10.18
CA ARG A 422 -10.36 -54.23 -9.60
C ARG A 422 -10.51 -54.46 -8.10
N GLU A 423 -10.41 -55.71 -7.65
CA GLU A 423 -10.48 -56.05 -6.24
C GLU A 423 -9.33 -55.41 -5.44
N VAL A 424 -8.09 -55.57 -5.92
CA VAL A 424 -6.90 -54.99 -5.28
C VAL A 424 -6.95 -53.46 -5.31
N ALA A 425 -7.34 -52.86 -6.43
CA ALA A 425 -7.47 -51.41 -6.52
C ALA A 425 -8.53 -50.85 -5.58
N ALA A 426 -9.67 -51.52 -5.42
CA ALA A 426 -10.71 -51.11 -4.49
C ALA A 426 -10.21 -51.16 -3.02
N GLN A 427 -9.53 -52.25 -2.65
CA GLN A 427 -8.95 -52.40 -1.31
C GLN A 427 -7.92 -51.30 -1.01
N GLU A 428 -6.99 -51.04 -1.94
CA GLU A 428 -5.96 -50.00 -1.75
C GLU A 428 -6.55 -48.57 -1.76
N MET A 429 -7.59 -48.32 -2.56
CA MET A 429 -8.31 -47.04 -2.56
C MET A 429 -9.05 -46.78 -1.23
N ASP A 430 -9.68 -47.81 -0.66
CA ASP A 430 -10.35 -47.70 0.64
C ASP A 430 -9.33 -47.50 1.77
N ASP A 431 -8.21 -48.23 1.74
CA ASP A 431 -7.09 -48.07 2.69
C ASP A 431 -6.45 -46.69 2.60
N PHE A 432 -6.26 -46.16 1.38
CA PHE A 432 -5.73 -44.82 1.15
C PHE A 432 -6.66 -43.74 1.71
N ALA A 433 -7.97 -43.87 1.51
CA ALA A 433 -8.96 -42.93 2.06
C ALA A 433 -9.06 -42.92 3.59
N LEU A 434 -8.56 -43.96 4.26
CA LEU A 434 -8.47 -44.05 5.72
C LEU A 434 -7.18 -43.42 6.28
N ARG A 435 -6.08 -43.49 5.52
CA ARG A 435 -4.74 -43.08 5.98
C ARG A 435 -4.33 -41.67 5.52
N GLU A 436 -4.82 -41.24 4.36
CA GLU A 436 -4.36 -40.03 3.68
C GLU A 436 -5.53 -39.07 3.38
N HIS A 437 -5.23 -37.79 3.14
CA HIS A 437 -6.24 -36.82 2.73
C HIS A 437 -6.68 -37.07 1.28
N VAL A 438 -7.99 -37.28 1.07
CA VAL A 438 -8.57 -37.51 -0.27
C VAL A 438 -9.37 -36.32 -0.81
N GLY A 439 -9.22 -35.15 -0.20
CA GLY A 439 -10.07 -33.99 -0.47
C GLY A 439 -11.51 -34.20 0.04
N ARG A 440 -12.50 -33.65 -0.69
CA ARG A 440 -13.91 -33.85 -0.39
C ARG A 440 -14.35 -35.27 -0.68
N ARG A 441 -14.81 -35.99 0.36
CA ARG A 441 -15.28 -37.39 0.27
C ARG A 441 -16.37 -37.61 -0.79
N SER A 442 -17.20 -36.60 -1.07
CA SER A 442 -18.23 -36.67 -2.12
C SER A 442 -17.63 -36.72 -3.53
N LEU A 443 -16.52 -36.01 -3.79
CA LEU A 443 -15.81 -36.04 -5.07
C LEU A 443 -15.00 -37.33 -5.24
N TRP A 444 -14.38 -37.80 -4.16
CA TRP A 444 -13.71 -39.11 -4.11
C TRP A 444 -14.65 -40.27 -4.51
N ALA A 445 -15.87 -40.28 -3.96
CA ALA A 445 -16.86 -41.32 -4.24
C ALA A 445 -17.29 -41.40 -5.72
N ILE A 446 -17.20 -40.28 -6.47
CA ILE A 446 -17.52 -40.23 -7.90
C ILE A 446 -16.33 -40.70 -8.75
N ARG A 447 -15.10 -40.36 -8.36
CA ARG A 447 -13.88 -40.65 -9.15
C ARG A 447 -13.27 -42.02 -8.92
N ARG A 448 -13.70 -42.76 -7.89
CA ARG A 448 -13.25 -44.13 -7.59
C ARG A 448 -13.86 -45.21 -8.52
N HIS A 449 -14.86 -44.84 -9.31
CA HIS A 449 -15.53 -45.70 -10.30
C HIS A 449 -15.00 -45.40 -11.70
#